data_AF-A0AAW5C0X0-F1
#
_entry.id   AF-A0AAW5C0X0-F1
#
_cell.length_a   1.000
_cell.length_b   1.000
_cell.length_c   1.000
_cell.angle_alpha   90.00
_cell.angle_beta   90.00
_cell.angle_gamma   90.00
#
_symmetry.space_group_name_H-M   'P 1'
#
loop_
_entity.id
_entity.type
_entity.pdbx_description
1 polymer ?
#
loop_
_entity_poly.entity_id
_entity_poly.type
_entity_poly.pdbx_seq_one_letter_code
_entity_poly.pdbx_strand_id
1 'polypeptide(L)'
;MQYILTKTGKRLPFHNARKVTDNNNQPVSLIVSFQEAELQTAGVADELLRTAMKNPEETLELAAYNEADILLNTYYRYCKLDEISCKYDYLISAYVPAIEPQEAQMDEEGNVIVPAIEGTEEIPEVRDTLIIVTLLKQSELETKVEDTSRTVDAMAVAMAEMMGV
;
A
#
# COMPACT_ATOMS: atom_id res chain seq x y z
N MET A 1 2.72 -19.28 0.45
CA MET A 1 2.59 -17.87 0.88
C MET A 1 3.89 -17.12 0.60
N GLN A 2 3.82 -15.86 0.19
CA GLN A 2 5.00 -15.02 -0.04
C GLN A 2 5.21 -14.08 1.16
N TYR A 3 6.46 -13.91 1.60
CA TYR A 3 6.77 -13.05 2.75
C TYR A 3 8.14 -12.40 2.64
N ILE A 4 8.26 -11.23 3.27
CA ILE A 4 9.53 -10.55 3.52
C ILE A 4 10.03 -11.00 4.89
N LEU A 5 11.28 -11.43 4.95
CA LEU A 5 11.95 -11.67 6.23
C LEU A 5 12.70 -10.41 6.65
N THR A 6 12.37 -9.87 7.82
CA THR A 6 13.14 -8.78 8.44
C THR A 6 14.40 -9.34 9.11
N LYS A 7 15.36 -8.46 9.42
CA LYS A 7 16.57 -8.85 10.16
C LYS A 7 16.26 -9.47 11.54
N THR A 8 15.17 -9.06 12.19
CA THR A 8 14.69 -9.68 13.44
C THR A 8 13.98 -11.02 13.26
N GLY A 9 13.93 -11.56 12.04
CA GLY A 9 13.29 -12.84 11.73
C GLY A 9 11.77 -12.76 11.63
N LYS A 10 11.18 -11.56 11.63
CA LYS A 10 9.73 -11.39 11.44
C LYS A 10 9.39 -11.65 9.98
N ARG A 11 8.32 -12.42 9.77
CA ARG A 11 7.76 -12.70 8.46
C ARG A 11 6.61 -11.74 8.19
N LEU A 12 6.76 -10.93 7.16
CA LEU A 12 5.74 -9.97 6.73
C LEU A 12 5.13 -10.49 5.43
N PRO A 13 3.90 -11.03 5.45
CA PRO A 13 3.26 -11.55 4.25
C PRO A 13 3.03 -10.40 3.26
N PHE A 14 3.33 -10.61 1.98
CA PHE A 14 3.15 -9.58 0.97
C PHE A 14 2.39 -10.12 -0.24
N HIS A 15 1.64 -9.24 -0.88
CA HIS A 15 0.87 -9.54 -2.08
C HIS A 15 1.74 -9.49 -3.34
N ASN A 16 2.53 -8.42 -3.49
CA ASN A 16 3.48 -8.29 -4.59
C ASN A 16 4.72 -7.46 -4.18
N ALA A 17 5.86 -7.72 -4.81
CA ALA A 17 7.08 -6.93 -4.66
C ALA A 17 7.72 -6.71 -6.03
N ARG A 18 8.03 -5.44 -6.35
CA ARG A 18 8.70 -5.08 -7.61
C ARG A 18 9.84 -4.09 -7.39
N LYS A 19 10.93 -4.32 -8.11
CA LYS A 19 12.07 -3.41 -8.16
C LYS A 19 11.84 -2.37 -9.25
N VAL A 20 12.04 -1.10 -8.92
CA VAL A 20 12.04 0.00 -9.88
C VAL A 20 13.49 0.40 -10.15
N THR A 21 13.81 0.55 -11.42
CA THR A 21 15.14 0.96 -11.88
C THR A 21 15.07 2.33 -12.57
N ASP A 22 16.18 3.06 -12.54
CA ASP A 22 16.36 4.26 -13.35
C ASP A 22 16.63 3.91 -14.83
N ASN A 23 16.89 4.95 -15.64
CA ASN A 23 17.23 4.81 -17.05
C ASN A 23 18.55 4.07 -17.32
N ASN A 24 19.41 3.94 -16.30
CA ASN A 24 20.67 3.20 -16.35
C ASN A 24 20.51 1.76 -15.85
N ASN A 25 19.27 1.31 -15.67
CA ASN A 25 18.92 0.01 -15.11
C ASN A 25 19.44 -0.19 -13.66
N GLN A 26 19.77 0.89 -12.96
CA GLN A 26 20.19 0.87 -11.56
C GLN A 26 18.96 0.87 -10.66
N PRO A 27 18.92 0.02 -9.62
CA PRO A 27 17.74 -0.09 -8.79
C PRO A 27 17.65 1.09 -7.82
N VAL A 28 16.56 1.85 -7.93
CA VAL A 28 16.33 3.08 -7.15
C VAL A 28 15.31 2.88 -6.03
N SER A 29 14.31 2.02 -6.26
CA SER A 29 13.29 1.75 -5.26
C SER A 29 12.77 0.32 -5.31
N LEU A 30 12.20 -0.11 -4.20
CA LEU A 30 11.46 -1.35 -4.03
C LEU A 30 10.03 -0.98 -3.64
N ILE A 31 9.06 -1.41 -4.43
CA ILE A 31 7.64 -1.22 -4.15
C ILE A 31 7.09 -2.55 -3.69
N VAL A 32 6.56 -2.58 -2.46
CA VAL A 32 5.93 -3.77 -1.89
C VAL A 32 4.47 -3.44 -1.61
N SER A 33 3.56 -4.31 -2.04
CA SER A 33 2.15 -4.24 -1.70
C SER A 33 1.79 -5.35 -0.71
N PHE A 34 0.99 -4.97 0.27
CA PHE A 34 0.48 -5.83 1.32
C PHE A 34 -1.04 -5.83 1.26
N GLN A 35 -1.65 -6.99 1.49
CA GLN A 35 -3.08 -7.08 1.74
C GLN A 35 -3.35 -6.86 3.22
N GLU A 36 -4.25 -5.94 3.55
CA GLU A 36 -4.57 -5.61 4.92
C GLU A 36 -5.13 -6.83 5.67
N ALA A 37 -6.02 -7.61 5.03
CA ALA A 37 -6.55 -8.83 5.63
C ALA A 37 -5.47 -9.88 5.95
N GLU A 38 -4.47 -10.05 5.07
CA GLU A 38 -3.35 -10.97 5.30
C GLU A 38 -2.45 -10.51 6.46
N LEU A 39 -2.18 -9.20 6.53
CA LEU A 39 -1.42 -8.61 7.63
C LEU A 39 -2.13 -8.79 8.97
N GLN A 40 -3.43 -8.52 9.02
CA GLN A 40 -4.24 -8.72 10.22
C GLN A 40 -4.25 -10.19 10.66
N THR A 41 -4.39 -11.12 9.72
CA THR A 41 -4.32 -12.56 9.98
C THR A 41 -2.95 -12.97 10.55
N ALA A 42 -1.88 -12.34 10.09
CA ALA A 42 -0.52 -12.57 10.60
C ALA A 42 -0.22 -11.82 11.92
N GLY A 43 -1.19 -11.09 12.49
CA GLY A 43 -1.01 -10.31 13.71
C GLY A 43 -0.12 -9.08 13.52
N VAL A 44 0.04 -8.59 12.29
CA VAL A 44 0.85 -7.42 11.95
C VAL A 44 -0.07 -6.22 11.82
N ALA A 45 -0.09 -5.35 12.84
CA ALA A 45 -0.76 -4.05 12.76
C ALA A 45 -0.02 -3.10 11.80
N ASP A 46 -0.72 -2.11 11.24
CA ASP A 46 -0.15 -1.10 10.34
C ASP A 46 1.06 -0.38 10.97
N GLU A 47 0.99 -0.04 12.26
CA GLU A 47 2.09 0.58 12.99
C GLU A 47 3.35 -0.31 13.04
N LEU A 48 3.16 -1.63 13.22
CA LEU A 48 4.26 -2.59 13.24
C LEU A 48 4.89 -2.77 11.85
N LEU A 49 4.06 -2.81 10.80
CA LEU A 49 4.52 -2.83 9.42
C LEU A 49 5.35 -1.58 9.11
N ARG A 50 4.81 -0.40 9.45
CA ARG A 50 5.48 0.90 9.27
C ARG A 50 6.80 0.95 10.01
N THR A 51 6.84 0.49 11.25
CA THR A 51 8.06 0.47 12.07
C THR A 51 9.13 -0.44 11.47
N ALA A 52 8.73 -1.66 11.06
CA ALA A 52 9.65 -2.61 10.44
C ALA A 52 10.22 -2.08 9.12
N MET A 53 9.40 -1.40 8.30
CA MET A 53 9.79 -0.86 7.00
C MET A 53 10.57 0.47 7.07
N LYS A 54 10.42 1.23 8.17
CA LYS A 54 11.16 2.48 8.43
C LYS A 54 12.55 2.25 8.99
N ASN A 55 12.81 1.13 9.65
CA ASN A 55 14.08 0.90 10.31
C ASN A 55 15.13 0.37 9.31
N PRO A 56 16.15 1.17 8.96
CA PRO A 56 17.20 0.74 8.01
C PRO A 56 17.94 -0.52 8.47
N GLU A 57 18.02 -0.76 9.79
CA GLU A 57 18.63 -1.98 10.31
C GLU A 57 17.76 -3.21 10.09
N GLU A 58 16.43 -3.06 10.14
CA GLU A 58 15.47 -4.14 9.87
C GLU A 58 15.35 -4.42 8.37
N THR A 59 15.56 -3.39 7.54
CA THR A 59 15.45 -3.43 6.08
C THR A 59 16.79 -3.50 5.34
N LEU A 60 17.90 -3.64 6.08
CA LEU A 60 19.26 -3.63 5.53
C LEU A 60 19.45 -4.76 4.50
N GLU A 61 18.85 -5.91 4.80
CA GLU A 61 18.83 -7.14 4.00
C GLU A 61 17.41 -7.69 3.98
N LEU A 62 16.57 -7.18 3.07
CA LEU A 62 15.24 -7.74 2.86
C LEU A 62 15.36 -8.91 1.90
N ALA A 63 14.94 -10.10 2.35
CA ALA A 63 14.80 -11.26 1.50
C ALA A 63 13.32 -11.56 1.30
N ALA A 64 12.90 -11.55 0.03
CA ALA A 64 11.58 -12.00 -0.37
C ALA A 64 11.63 -13.51 -0.58
N TYR A 65 10.78 -14.23 0.16
CA TYR A 65 10.62 -15.68 0.09
C TYR A 65 9.24 -16.02 -0.44
N ASN A 66 9.17 -17.14 -1.14
CA ASN A 66 7.94 -17.89 -1.32
C ASN A 66 8.08 -19.20 -0.53
N GLU A 67 7.04 -19.65 0.17
CA GLU A 67 7.04 -20.95 0.88
C GLU A 67 7.37 -22.15 -0.02
N ALA A 68 7.19 -22.03 -1.34
CA ALA A 68 7.66 -23.03 -2.29
C ALA A 68 9.17 -22.96 -2.59
N ASP A 69 9.90 -22.00 -2.01
CA ASP A 69 11.31 -21.65 -2.25
C ASP A 69 11.68 -21.37 -3.73
N ILE A 70 10.67 -21.11 -4.57
CA ILE A 70 10.85 -20.82 -5.99
C ILE A 70 11.40 -19.40 -6.23
N LEU A 71 11.17 -18.48 -5.28
CA LEU A 71 11.56 -17.08 -5.39
C LEU A 71 12.34 -16.66 -4.15
N LEU A 72 13.66 -16.54 -4.30
CA LEU A 72 14.56 -15.92 -3.33
C LEU A 72 15.18 -14.68 -3.99
N ASN A 73 14.73 -13.50 -3.57
CA ASN A 73 15.31 -12.24 -4.03
C ASN A 73 15.76 -11.41 -2.83
N THR A 74 17.05 -11.06 -2.81
CA THR A 74 17.64 -10.22 -1.75
C THR A 74 17.80 -8.78 -2.23
N TYR A 75 17.29 -7.84 -1.44
CA TYR A 75 17.38 -6.41 -1.66
C TYR A 75 18.20 -5.77 -0.54
N TYR A 76 19.19 -4.98 -0.94
CA TYR A 76 20.16 -4.39 -0.02
C TYR A 76 19.98 -2.89 0.14
N ARG A 77 20.05 -2.41 1.38
CA ARG A 77 20.11 -0.98 1.74
C ARG A 77 18.90 -0.16 1.26
N TYR A 78 17.69 -0.65 1.53
CA TYR A 78 16.46 0.09 1.28
C TYR A 78 15.87 0.61 2.57
N CYS A 79 15.26 1.80 2.55
CA CYS A 79 14.57 2.40 3.68
C CYS A 79 13.34 3.20 3.21
N LYS A 80 12.31 3.28 4.05
CA LYS A 80 11.11 4.08 3.79
C LYS A 80 11.43 5.58 3.87
N LEU A 81 10.85 6.37 2.97
CA LEU A 81 11.07 7.82 2.87
C LEU A 81 10.36 8.61 3.98
N ASP A 82 9.07 8.34 4.22
CA ASP A 82 8.18 9.03 5.16
C ASP A 82 6.74 8.45 5.08
N GLU A 83 5.74 9.08 5.70
CA GLU A 83 4.33 8.67 5.62
C GLU A 83 3.73 8.74 4.20
N ILE A 84 4.22 9.65 3.34
CA ILE A 84 3.71 9.89 1.97
C ILE A 84 4.05 8.71 1.05
N SER A 85 5.12 7.98 1.35
CA SER A 85 5.51 6.76 0.62
C SER A 85 4.61 5.55 0.86
N CYS A 86 3.59 5.68 1.72
CA CYS A 86 2.56 4.67 1.97
C CYS A 86 1.26 5.07 1.28
N LYS A 87 0.80 4.27 0.32
CA LYS A 87 -0.49 4.50 -0.36
C LYS A 87 -1.46 3.38 -0.01
N TYR A 88 -2.73 3.74 0.10
CA TYR A 88 -3.81 2.78 0.23
C TYR A 88 -4.52 2.69 -1.12
N ASP A 89 -4.74 1.47 -1.56
CA ASP A 89 -5.51 1.15 -2.77
C ASP A 89 -6.53 0.06 -2.42
N TYR A 90 -7.48 -0.20 -3.30
CA TYR A 90 -8.55 -1.17 -3.04
C TYR A 90 -8.52 -2.28 -4.07
N LEU A 91 -8.57 -3.54 -3.60
CA LEU A 91 -8.88 -4.67 -4.46
C LEU A 91 -10.39 -4.74 -4.65
N ILE A 92 -10.84 -4.44 -5.85
CA ILE A 92 -12.25 -4.46 -6.23
C ILE A 92 -12.58 -5.84 -6.83
N SER A 93 -13.66 -6.46 -6.35
CA SER A 93 -14.25 -7.71 -6.86
C SER A 93 -15.06 -7.51 -8.14
N ALA A 94 -15.45 -8.63 -8.78
CA ALA A 94 -16.64 -8.67 -9.60
C ALA A 94 -17.85 -8.09 -8.83
N TYR A 95 -18.61 -7.28 -9.55
CA TYR A 95 -19.69 -6.43 -9.05
C TYR A 95 -20.82 -7.20 -8.37
N VAL A 96 -21.50 -6.55 -7.42
CA VAL A 96 -22.82 -6.99 -6.97
C VAL A 96 -23.81 -6.69 -8.10
N PRO A 97 -24.49 -7.69 -8.68
CA PRO A 97 -25.41 -7.45 -9.79
C PRO A 97 -26.52 -6.49 -9.38
N ALA A 98 -26.90 -5.59 -10.30
CA ALA A 98 -28.07 -4.75 -10.11
C ALA A 98 -29.32 -5.61 -9.87
N ILE A 99 -30.17 -5.19 -8.93
CA ILE A 99 -31.49 -5.78 -8.73
C ILE A 99 -32.48 -4.91 -9.48
N GLU A 100 -33.23 -5.48 -10.42
CA GLU A 100 -34.30 -4.75 -11.10
C GLU A 100 -35.45 -4.47 -10.13
N PRO A 101 -35.99 -3.24 -10.10
CA PRO A 101 -37.13 -2.91 -9.24
C PRO A 101 -38.34 -3.76 -9.65
N GLN A 102 -39.01 -4.35 -8.65
CA GLN A 102 -40.24 -5.12 -8.84
C GLN A 102 -41.39 -4.45 -8.10
N GLU A 103 -42.49 -4.22 -8.80
CA GLU A 103 -43.72 -3.72 -8.18
C GLU A 103 -44.38 -4.80 -7.32
N ALA A 104 -45.10 -4.36 -6.28
CA ALA A 104 -45.84 -5.28 -5.43
C ALA A 104 -46.94 -5.98 -6.25
N GLN A 105 -47.00 -7.32 -6.15
CA GLN A 105 -48.08 -8.10 -6.73
C GLN A 105 -49.16 -8.30 -5.67
N MET A 106 -50.41 -8.04 -6.05
CA MET A 106 -51.59 -8.22 -5.18
C MET A 106 -52.48 -9.30 -5.77
N ASP A 107 -53.11 -10.09 -4.91
CA ASP A 107 -54.15 -11.03 -5.33
C ASP A 107 -55.48 -10.29 -5.62
N GLU A 108 -56.49 -11.04 -6.07
CA GLU A 108 -57.82 -10.49 -6.41
C GLU A 108 -58.55 -9.89 -5.20
N GLU A 109 -58.12 -10.21 -3.97
CA GLU A 109 -58.69 -9.72 -2.71
C GLU A 109 -57.95 -8.47 -2.19
N GLY A 110 -56.91 -8.03 -2.90
CA GLY A 110 -56.11 -6.86 -2.54
C GLY A 110 -55.05 -7.14 -1.47
N ASN A 111 -54.70 -8.40 -1.23
CA ASN A 111 -53.60 -8.75 -0.34
C ASN A 111 -52.29 -8.84 -1.13
N VAL A 112 -51.20 -8.33 -0.54
CA VAL A 112 -49.88 -8.38 -1.16
C VAL A 112 -49.33 -9.82 -1.09
N ILE A 113 -49.14 -10.43 -2.25
CA ILE A 113 -48.57 -11.77 -2.43
C ILE A 113 -47.07 -11.75 -2.72
N VAL A 114 -46.58 -10.69 -3.36
CA VAL A 114 -45.14 -10.43 -3.53
C VAL A 114 -44.87 -8.98 -3.15
N PRO A 115 -44.03 -8.70 -2.14
CA PRO A 115 -43.69 -7.33 -1.76
C PRO A 115 -42.88 -6.65 -2.87
N ALA A 116 -43.02 -5.33 -2.97
CA ALA A 116 -42.19 -4.55 -3.88
C ALA A 116 -40.70 -4.67 -3.47
N ILE A 117 -39.83 -4.79 -4.46
CA ILE A 117 -38.37 -4.77 -4.27
C ILE A 117 -37.87 -3.46 -4.88
N GLU A 118 -37.23 -2.64 -4.06
CA GLU A 118 -36.50 -1.48 -4.57
C GLU A 118 -35.27 -1.98 -5.33
N GLY A 119 -35.12 -1.52 -6.57
CA GLY A 119 -33.97 -1.87 -7.38
C GLY A 119 -32.69 -1.26 -6.82
N THR A 120 -31.57 -1.95 -7.01
CA THR A 120 -30.26 -1.47 -6.56
C THR A 120 -29.32 -1.35 -7.76
N GLU A 121 -28.52 -0.29 -7.78
CA GLU A 121 -27.48 -0.13 -8.81
C GLU A 121 -26.33 -1.13 -8.60
N GLU A 122 -25.64 -1.46 -9.69
CA GLU A 122 -24.43 -2.28 -9.66
C GLU A 122 -23.33 -1.52 -8.92
N ILE A 123 -22.87 -2.06 -7.80
CA ILE A 123 -21.80 -1.46 -7.00
C ILE A 123 -20.55 -2.36 -6.99
N PRO A 124 -19.36 -1.79 -7.24
CA PRO A 124 -18.11 -2.52 -7.07
C PRO A 124 -17.89 -2.83 -5.59
N GLU A 125 -17.70 -4.11 -5.27
CA GLU A 125 -17.41 -4.55 -3.90
C GLU A 125 -15.91 -4.44 -3.62
N VAL A 126 -15.55 -3.65 -2.62
CA VAL A 126 -14.17 -3.59 -2.08
C VAL A 126 -13.92 -4.87 -1.28
N ARG A 127 -13.04 -5.74 -1.81
CA ARG A 127 -12.67 -7.00 -1.16
C ARG A 127 -11.59 -6.85 -0.12
N ASP A 128 -10.64 -5.96 -0.35
CA ASP A 128 -9.50 -5.76 0.54
C ASP A 128 -8.83 -4.41 0.31
N THR A 129 -8.09 -3.94 1.31
CA THR A 129 -7.24 -2.77 1.21
C THR A 129 -5.81 -3.23 0.89
N LEU A 130 -5.22 -2.66 -0.15
CA LEU A 130 -3.80 -2.78 -0.45
C LEU A 130 -3.02 -1.65 0.21
N ILE A 131 -2.07 -2.01 1.06
CA ILE A 131 -1.09 -1.08 1.62
C ILE A 131 0.15 -1.17 0.75
N ILE A 132 0.49 -0.08 0.06
CA ILE A 132 1.64 -0.01 -0.84
C ILE A 132 2.74 0.78 -0.14
N VAL A 133 3.86 0.12 0.14
CA VAL A 133 5.05 0.72 0.74
C VAL A 133 6.12 0.87 -0.32
N THR A 134 6.59 2.11 -0.50
CA THR A 134 7.75 2.40 -1.35
C THR A 134 9.00 2.58 -0.49
N LEU A 135 10.00 1.73 -0.72
CA LEU A 135 11.30 1.79 -0.07
C LEU A 135 12.32 2.34 -1.08
N LEU A 136 13.06 3.37 -0.70
CA LEU A 136 14.13 3.95 -1.51
C LEU A 136 15.48 3.39 -1.07
N LYS A 137 16.41 3.29 -2.02
CA LYS A 137 17.79 2.97 -1.66
C LYS A 137 18.35 4.09 -0.78
N GLN A 138 19.10 3.74 0.26
CA GLN A 138 19.57 4.69 1.28
C GLN A 138 20.37 5.87 0.69
N SER A 139 21.20 5.63 -0.32
CA SER A 139 21.94 6.70 -1.02
C SER A 139 20.99 7.71 -1.68
N GLU A 140 19.90 7.23 -2.27
CA GLU A 140 18.87 8.08 -2.90
C GLU A 140 18.07 8.85 -1.85
N LEU A 141 17.88 8.25 -0.67
CA LEU A 141 17.24 8.91 0.46
C LEU A 141 18.11 10.06 0.99
N GLU A 142 19.41 9.84 1.16
CA GLU A 142 20.36 10.85 1.61
C GLU A 142 20.40 12.05 0.64
N THR A 143 20.47 11.80 -0.67
CA THR A 143 20.40 12.85 -1.69
C THR A 143 19.08 13.62 -1.63
N LYS A 144 17.94 12.91 -1.52
CA LYS A 144 16.63 13.55 -1.48
C LYS A 144 16.42 14.42 -0.23
N VAL A 145 16.93 13.99 0.91
CA VAL A 145 16.91 14.76 2.16
C VAL A 145 17.78 16.01 2.03
N GLU A 146 18.97 15.89 1.45
CA GLU A 146 19.87 17.02 1.21
C GLU A 146 19.26 18.05 0.27
N ASP A 147 18.65 17.62 -0.84
CA ASP A 147 17.96 18.51 -1.79
C ASP A 147 16.79 19.25 -1.13
N THR A 148 16.03 18.55 -0.27
CA THR A 148 14.92 19.16 0.47
C THR A 148 15.43 20.21 1.46
N SER A 149 16.51 19.91 2.20
CA SER A 149 17.14 20.87 3.11
C SER A 149 17.61 22.11 2.38
N ARG A 150 18.34 21.95 1.26
CA ARG A 150 18.82 23.06 0.43
C ARG A 150 17.68 23.94 -0.09
N THR A 151 16.55 23.32 -0.46
CA THR A 151 15.37 24.06 -0.93
C THR A 151 14.74 24.87 0.20
N VAL A 152 14.59 24.28 1.39
CA VAL A 152 14.07 24.97 2.57
C VAL A 152 14.99 26.13 2.98
N ASP A 153 16.30 25.90 2.99
CA ASP A 153 17.29 26.94 3.29
C ASP A 153 17.22 28.10 2.28
N ALA A 154 17.12 27.80 0.99
CA ALA A 154 16.95 28.82 -0.05
C ALA A 154 15.64 29.62 0.11
N MET A 155 14.54 28.96 0.49
CA MET A 155 13.27 29.64 0.79
C MET A 155 13.38 30.53 2.03
N ALA A 156 14.06 30.06 3.09
CA ALA A 156 14.28 30.84 4.30
C ALA A 156 15.13 32.09 4.02
N VAL A 157 16.20 31.95 3.21
CA VAL A 157 17.04 33.08 2.77
C VAL A 157 16.21 34.09 1.95
N ALA A 158 15.44 33.63 0.96
CA ALA A 158 14.59 34.50 0.17
C ALA A 158 13.53 35.22 1.03
N MET A 159 12.97 34.54 2.05
CA MET A 159 12.04 35.16 2.99
C MET A 159 12.72 36.21 3.88
N ALA A 160 13.94 35.97 4.35
CA ALA A 160 14.71 36.94 5.11
C ALA A 160 15.02 38.20 4.29
N GLU A 161 15.45 38.02 3.02
CA GLU A 161 15.69 39.13 2.09
C GLU A 161 14.41 39.94 1.80
N MET A 162 13.26 39.28 1.65
CA MET A 162 11.97 39.96 1.47
C MET A 162 11.49 40.72 2.73
N MET A 163 11.89 40.27 3.92
CA MET A 163 11.53 40.91 5.20
C MET A 163 12.52 42.02 5.62
N GLY A 164 13.58 42.27 4.85
CA GLY A 164 14.53 43.36 5.10
C GLY A 164 15.44 43.16 6.31
N VAL A 165 15.75 41.90 6.65
CA VAL A 165 16.73 41.52 7.69
C VAL A 165 18.07 41.18 7.05
#